data_AF-A0A527H8H6-F1
#
_entry.id   AF-A0A527H8H6-F1
#
_cell.length_a   1.000
_cell.length_b   1.000
_cell.length_c   1.000
_cell.angle_alpha   90.00
_cell.angle_beta   90.00
_cell.angle_gamma   90.00
#
_symmetry.space_group_name_H-M   'P 1'
#
loop_
_entity.id
_entity.type
_entity.pdbx_description
1 polymer ?
#
loop_
_entity_poly.entity_id
_entity_poly.type
_entity_poly.pdbx_seq_one_letter_code
_entity_poly.pdbx_strand_id
1 'polypeptide(L)'
;VWICAPVTAVVLLLVGLSWPTDAVIRLLRTGLFVPYAPWVDSVYWTLGIEIAFYAIVWILLSFGRFHLMEIVAVAIGLVSTLFWCLYYPLGWADLAETRTLDLLLVHHGVFFATGVMLWLMRIKAVTGARLAFCALFLAGGVLQIASSVDVHILKVGRDMPFAPPILIFLIGIALMAWSLRLDLSWSGWRRIGLLTYPLYLLHDVVGAALLGILVRAGLPHLFSMA
;
A
#
# COMPACT_ATOMS: atom_id res chain seq x y z
N VAL A 1 9.80 -8.96 5.87
CA VAL A 1 10.99 -8.37 5.24
C VAL A 1 12.18 -9.30 5.28
N TRP A 2 12.74 -9.62 6.45
CA TRP A 2 13.99 -10.37 6.54
C TRP A 2 13.96 -11.83 6.04
N ILE A 3 12.78 -12.38 5.73
CA ILE A 3 12.63 -13.68 5.05
C ILE A 3 12.32 -13.46 3.57
N CYS A 4 11.31 -12.65 3.26
CA CYS A 4 10.88 -12.40 1.88
C CYS A 4 11.95 -11.72 1.02
N ALA A 5 12.68 -10.73 1.56
CA ALA A 5 13.67 -9.98 0.80
C ALA A 5 14.86 -10.87 0.35
N PRO A 6 15.43 -11.74 1.20
CA PRO A 6 16.37 -12.76 0.73
C PRO A 6 15.81 -13.68 -0.34
N VAL A 7 14.56 -14.14 -0.20
CA VAL A 7 13.90 -14.98 -1.23
C VAL A 7 13.82 -14.23 -2.56
N THR A 8 13.38 -12.97 -2.56
CA THR A 8 13.34 -12.15 -3.77
C THR A 8 14.73 -11.93 -4.37
N ALA A 9 15.75 -11.67 -3.54
CA ALA A 9 17.14 -11.52 -4.00
C ALA A 9 17.68 -12.79 -4.66
N VAL A 10 17.40 -13.97 -4.09
CA VAL A 10 17.76 -15.26 -4.68
C VAL A 10 17.08 -15.45 -6.04
N VAL A 11 15.79 -15.13 -6.14
CA VAL A 11 15.06 -15.24 -7.42
C VAL A 11 15.63 -14.29 -8.47
N LEU A 12 15.96 -13.04 -8.11
CA LEU A 12 16.62 -12.10 -9.03
C LEU A 12 17.92 -12.64 -9.60
N LEU A 13 18.73 -13.30 -8.75
CA LEU A 13 19.99 -13.92 -9.17
C LEU A 13 19.75 -15.12 -10.08
N LEU A 14 18.77 -15.98 -9.74
CA LEU A 14 18.46 -17.18 -10.52
C LEU A 14 17.89 -16.86 -11.91
N VAL A 15 17.12 -15.77 -12.04
CA VAL A 15 16.54 -15.33 -13.32
C VAL A 15 17.51 -14.44 -14.11
N GLY A 16 18.66 -14.07 -13.53
CA GLY A 16 19.67 -13.23 -14.17
C GLY A 16 19.26 -11.76 -14.30
N LEU A 17 18.37 -11.27 -13.44
CA LEU A 17 17.90 -9.87 -13.40
C LEU A 17 18.74 -8.97 -12.49
N SER A 18 19.67 -9.52 -11.71
CA SER A 18 20.59 -8.76 -10.88
C SER A 18 21.96 -9.44 -10.79
N TRP A 19 23.00 -8.66 -10.57
CA TRP A 19 24.34 -9.15 -10.29
C TRP A 19 24.51 -9.44 -8.79
N PRO A 20 25.38 -10.38 -8.38
CA PRO A 20 25.57 -10.74 -6.97
C PRO A 20 25.81 -9.54 -6.04
N THR A 21 26.64 -8.59 -6.47
CA THR A 21 26.96 -7.38 -5.70
C THR A 21 25.76 -6.43 -5.58
N ASP A 22 25.02 -6.21 -6.66
CA ASP A 22 23.80 -5.40 -6.69
C ASP A 22 22.70 -6.01 -5.82
N ALA A 23 22.49 -7.33 -5.91
CA ALA A 23 21.52 -8.06 -5.09
C ALA A 23 21.82 -7.92 -3.58
N VAL A 24 23.09 -8.02 -3.18
CA VAL A 24 23.51 -7.80 -1.78
C VAL A 24 23.25 -6.37 -1.32
N ILE A 25 23.60 -5.36 -2.13
CA ILE A 25 23.36 -3.95 -1.80
C ILE A 25 21.85 -3.71 -1.64
N ARG A 26 21.04 -4.17 -2.58
CA ARG A 26 19.57 -4.06 -2.54
C ARG A 26 18.97 -4.76 -1.34
N LEU A 27 19.47 -5.95 -0.99
CA LEU A 27 19.03 -6.70 0.17
C LEU A 27 19.33 -5.96 1.47
N LEU A 28 20.54 -5.43 1.63
CA LEU A 28 20.91 -4.62 2.80
C LEU A 28 20.06 -3.36 2.91
N ARG A 29 19.88 -2.62 1.81
CA ARG A 29 19.05 -1.41 1.78
C ARG A 29 17.59 -1.71 2.13
N THR A 30 17.06 -2.83 1.65
CA THR A 30 15.69 -3.29 1.97
C THR A 30 15.57 -3.72 3.43
N GLY A 31 16.53 -4.50 3.95
CA GLY A 31 16.53 -4.99 5.32
C GLY A 31 16.72 -3.90 6.37
N LEU A 32 17.40 -2.81 6.01
CA LEU A 32 17.60 -1.61 6.83
C LEU A 32 16.53 -0.53 6.61
N PHE A 33 15.52 -0.79 5.78
CA PHE A 33 14.48 0.18 5.43
C PHE A 33 15.02 1.53 4.95
N VAL A 34 16.09 1.51 4.15
CA VAL A 34 16.64 2.73 3.57
C VAL A 34 15.54 3.45 2.79
N PRO A 35 15.26 4.73 3.08
CA PRO A 35 14.05 5.41 2.57
C PRO A 35 14.06 5.65 1.07
N TYR A 36 15.19 5.46 0.39
CA TYR A 36 15.35 5.68 -1.04
C TYR A 36 15.90 4.44 -1.74
N ALA A 37 15.45 4.23 -2.98
CA ALA A 37 15.91 3.19 -3.90
C ALA A 37 17.45 3.22 -4.10
N PRO A 38 18.08 2.10 -4.50
CA PRO A 38 17.46 0.83 -4.93
C PRO A 38 17.09 -0.11 -3.76
N TRP A 39 15.96 -0.79 -3.93
CA TRP A 39 15.51 -1.90 -3.08
C TRP A 39 15.53 -3.21 -3.88
N VAL A 40 15.32 -4.33 -3.20
CA VAL A 40 15.27 -5.65 -3.84
C VAL A 40 14.05 -5.77 -4.76
N ASP A 41 12.95 -5.13 -4.39
CA ASP A 41 11.71 -5.09 -5.14
C ASP A 41 11.02 -3.77 -4.82
N SER A 42 10.27 -3.24 -5.77
CA SER A 42 9.49 -2.03 -5.62
C SER A 42 8.62 -2.15 -4.38
N VAL A 43 7.87 -3.25 -4.19
CA VAL A 43 6.85 -3.50 -3.15
C VAL A 43 7.30 -3.15 -1.73
N TYR A 44 8.57 -3.33 -1.39
CA TYR A 44 9.07 -3.00 -0.04
C TYR A 44 9.05 -1.50 0.28
N TRP A 45 8.87 -0.63 -0.71
CA TRP A 45 8.72 0.81 -0.52
C TRP A 45 7.53 1.19 0.38
N THR A 46 6.44 0.42 0.32
CA THR A 46 5.21 0.67 1.11
C THR A 46 5.47 0.55 2.61
N LEU A 47 6.40 -0.31 3.00
CA LEU A 47 6.79 -0.51 4.39
C LEU A 47 7.40 0.74 5.01
N GLY A 48 8.17 1.51 4.23
CA GLY A 48 8.71 2.78 4.71
C GLY A 48 7.61 3.78 5.06
N ILE A 49 6.53 3.78 4.27
CA ILE A 49 5.36 4.64 4.50
C ILE A 49 4.60 4.18 5.75
N GLU A 50 4.41 2.86 5.90
CA GLU A 50 3.79 2.29 7.09
C GLU A 50 4.60 2.62 8.36
N ILE A 51 5.93 2.48 8.30
CA ILE A 51 6.82 2.85 9.42
C ILE A 51 6.65 4.34 9.76
N ALA A 52 6.52 5.23 8.78
CA ALA A 52 6.29 6.65 9.04
C ALA A 52 4.96 6.89 9.79
N PHE A 53 3.87 6.24 9.37
CA PHE A 53 2.60 6.31 10.10
C PHE A 53 2.70 5.73 11.51
N TYR A 54 3.31 4.55 11.67
CA TYR A 54 3.46 3.92 12.99
C TYR A 54 4.44 4.66 13.90
N ALA A 55 5.40 5.42 13.35
CA ALA A 55 6.24 6.32 14.14
C ALA A 55 5.40 7.42 14.79
N ILE A 56 4.42 8.00 14.06
CA ILE A 56 3.46 8.96 14.63
C ILE A 56 2.63 8.31 15.74
N VAL A 57 2.12 7.10 15.51
CA VAL A 57 1.35 6.35 16.53
C VAL A 57 2.22 6.09 17.77
N TRP A 58 3.46 5.65 17.58
CA TRP A 58 4.42 5.40 18.64
C TRP A 58 4.74 6.66 19.44
N ILE A 59 4.91 7.82 18.77
CA ILE A 59 5.10 9.12 19.43
C ILE A 59 3.89 9.43 20.33
N LEU A 60 2.67 9.30 19.82
CA LEU A 60 1.45 9.54 20.61
C LEU A 60 1.36 8.61 21.82
N LEU A 61 1.70 7.33 21.66
CA LEU A 61 1.72 6.35 22.75
C LEU A 61 2.80 6.68 23.78
N SER A 62 4.00 7.06 23.34
CA SER A 62 5.14 7.38 24.21
C SER A 62 4.87 8.61 25.08
N PHE A 63 4.10 9.57 24.58
CA PHE A 63 3.64 10.73 25.35
C PHE A 63 2.32 10.50 26.11
N GLY A 64 1.73 9.30 26.06
CA GLY A 64 0.43 9.01 26.69
C GLY A 64 -0.76 9.77 26.06
N ARG A 65 -0.59 10.29 24.84
CA ARG A 65 -1.56 11.14 24.13
C ARG A 65 -2.33 10.40 23.04
N PHE A 66 -2.55 9.10 23.19
CA PHE A 66 -3.27 8.29 22.21
C PHE A 66 -4.73 8.76 21.98
N HIS A 67 -5.31 9.50 22.92
CA HIS A 67 -6.61 10.16 22.74
C HIS A 67 -6.63 11.15 21.55
N LEU A 68 -5.48 11.70 21.14
CA LEU A 68 -5.34 12.60 19.99
C LEU A 68 -5.31 11.88 18.63
N MET A 69 -5.32 10.54 18.61
CA MET A 69 -5.20 9.76 17.37
C MET A 69 -6.25 10.13 16.33
N GLU A 70 -7.47 10.44 16.77
CA GLU A 70 -8.56 10.88 15.89
C GLU A 70 -8.23 12.21 15.19
N ILE A 71 -7.73 13.20 15.95
CA ILE A 71 -7.34 14.51 15.42
C ILE A 71 -6.17 14.38 14.45
N VAL A 72 -5.17 13.58 14.81
CA VAL A 72 -3.98 13.34 13.98
C VAL A 72 -4.36 12.64 12.67
N ALA A 73 -5.20 11.61 12.73
CA ALA A 73 -5.68 10.92 11.53
C ALA A 73 -6.51 11.85 10.63
N VAL A 74 -7.37 12.70 11.22
CA VAL A 74 -8.12 13.69 10.45
C VAL A 74 -7.19 14.69 9.78
N ALA A 75 -6.15 15.19 10.47
CA ALA A 75 -5.18 16.10 9.88
C ALA A 75 -4.41 15.47 8.72
N ILE A 76 -3.90 14.25 8.90
CA ILE A 76 -3.20 13.49 7.85
C ILE A 76 -4.12 13.26 6.66
N GLY A 77 -5.36 12.82 6.91
CA GLY A 77 -6.35 12.59 5.87
C GLY A 77 -6.73 13.86 5.11
N LEU A 78 -6.90 14.99 5.80
CA LEU A 78 -7.24 16.27 5.18
C LEU A 78 -6.10 16.80 4.31
N VAL A 79 -4.86 16.75 4.79
CA VAL A 79 -3.68 17.16 4.00
C VAL A 79 -3.58 16.30 2.74
N SER A 80 -3.74 14.99 2.88
CA SER A 80 -3.65 14.04 1.76
C SER A 80 -4.80 14.22 0.77
N THR A 81 -6.05 14.33 1.23
CA THR A 81 -7.20 14.61 0.35
C THR A 81 -7.05 15.95 -0.35
N LEU A 82 -6.63 17.00 0.36
CA LEU A 82 -6.43 18.33 -0.23
C LEU A 82 -5.38 18.28 -1.36
N PHE A 83 -4.27 17.59 -1.13
CA PHE A 83 -3.26 17.38 -2.16
C PHE A 83 -3.87 16.76 -3.43
N TRP A 84 -4.63 15.68 -3.28
CA TRP A 84 -5.25 15.00 -4.43
C TRP A 84 -6.36 15.80 -5.11
N CYS A 85 -7.10 16.62 -4.37
CA CYS A 85 -8.06 17.57 -4.96
C CYS A 85 -7.37 18.64 -5.81
N LEU A 86 -6.18 19.06 -5.41
CA LEU A 86 -5.40 20.09 -6.10
C LEU A 86 -4.46 19.53 -7.18
N TYR A 87 -4.22 18.23 -7.18
CA TYR A 87 -3.29 17.54 -8.08
C TYR A 87 -3.54 17.86 -9.56
N TYR A 88 -4.75 17.62 -10.06
CA TYR A 88 -5.09 17.91 -11.46
C TYR A 88 -5.22 19.41 -11.75
N PRO A 89 -5.96 20.22 -10.95
CA PRO A 89 -6.11 21.65 -11.22
C PRO A 89 -4.80 22.44 -11.25
N LEU A 90 -3.80 22.03 -10.45
CA LEU A 90 -2.51 22.71 -10.37
C LEU A 90 -1.41 22.04 -11.21
N GLY A 91 -1.74 20.98 -11.96
CA GLY A 91 -0.79 20.31 -12.85
C GLY A 91 0.39 19.66 -12.12
N TRP A 92 0.17 19.11 -10.93
CA TRP A 92 1.23 18.55 -10.08
C TRP A 92 1.70 17.15 -10.47
N ALA A 93 1.70 16.83 -11.77
CA ALA A 93 2.08 15.51 -12.28
C ALA A 93 3.49 15.09 -11.82
N ASP A 94 4.44 16.02 -11.79
CA ASP A 94 5.82 15.76 -11.34
C ASP A 94 5.93 15.40 -9.85
N LEU A 95 4.91 15.70 -9.05
CA LEU A 95 4.89 15.41 -7.63
C LEU A 95 4.32 14.02 -7.32
N ALA A 96 3.64 13.37 -8.28
CA ALA A 96 2.86 12.14 -8.08
C ALA A 96 3.65 10.98 -7.46
N GLU A 97 4.95 10.88 -7.74
CA GLU A 97 5.82 9.78 -7.30
C GLU A 97 7.03 10.27 -6.48
N THR A 98 6.84 11.34 -5.72
CA THR A 98 7.89 11.86 -4.85
C THR A 98 7.94 11.16 -3.51
N ARG A 99 9.07 10.48 -3.25
CA ARG A 99 9.29 9.70 -2.02
C ARG A 99 9.14 10.50 -0.72
N THR A 100 9.48 11.78 -0.76
CA THR A 100 9.32 12.67 0.41
C THR A 100 7.84 12.85 0.76
N LEU A 101 6.97 13.02 -0.23
CA LEU A 101 5.52 13.15 0.00
C LEU A 101 4.89 11.82 0.44
N ASP A 102 5.44 10.68 -0.01
CA ASP A 102 5.05 9.37 0.51
C ASP A 102 5.33 9.24 2.01
N LEU A 103 6.55 9.55 2.44
CA LEU A 103 6.99 9.42 3.84
C LEU A 103 6.35 10.46 4.76
N LEU A 104 5.99 11.63 4.22
CA LEU A 104 5.17 12.63 4.93
C LEU A 104 3.68 12.29 4.94
N LEU A 105 3.30 11.13 4.38
CA LEU A 105 1.92 10.65 4.27
C LEU A 105 1.01 11.57 3.45
N VAL A 106 1.57 12.44 2.60
CA VAL A 106 0.78 13.32 1.74
C VAL A 106 0.11 12.51 0.64
N HIS A 107 0.79 11.56 0.02
CA HIS A 107 0.17 10.72 -1.01
C HIS A 107 -0.78 9.66 -0.42
N HIS A 108 -0.39 9.01 0.67
CA HIS A 108 -1.09 7.81 1.16
C HIS A 108 -1.87 8.02 2.46
N GLY A 109 -1.84 9.23 3.03
CA GLY A 109 -2.48 9.57 4.30
C GLY A 109 -3.99 9.30 4.31
N VAL A 110 -4.66 9.47 3.18
CA VAL A 110 -6.08 9.14 3.01
C VAL A 110 -6.41 7.69 3.36
N PHE A 111 -5.53 6.73 3.05
CA PHE A 111 -5.76 5.31 3.33
C PHE A 111 -5.62 5.01 4.83
N PHE A 112 -4.58 5.53 5.47
CA PHE A 112 -4.40 5.41 6.92
C PHE A 112 -5.54 6.09 7.68
N ALA A 113 -5.92 7.30 7.27
CA ALA A 113 -7.01 8.04 7.89
C ALA A 113 -8.35 7.29 7.77
N THR A 114 -8.64 6.69 6.60
CA THR A 114 -9.82 5.82 6.40
C THR A 114 -9.81 4.65 7.36
N GLY A 115 -8.68 3.94 7.48
CA GLY A 115 -8.52 2.82 8.43
C GLY A 115 -8.76 3.24 9.88
N VAL A 116 -8.20 4.38 10.30
CA VAL A 116 -8.43 4.93 11.65
C VAL A 116 -9.88 5.31 11.88
N MET A 117 -10.57 5.91 10.91
CA MET A 117 -12.00 6.24 11.04
C MET A 117 -12.85 4.98 11.22
N LEU A 118 -12.61 3.94 10.42
CA LEU A 118 -13.32 2.66 10.55
C LEU A 118 -13.06 2.01 11.91
N TRP A 119 -11.81 2.01 12.37
CA TRP A 119 -11.44 1.51 13.69
C TRP A 119 -12.10 2.30 14.84
N LEU A 120 -12.10 3.63 14.78
CA LEU A 120 -12.76 4.49 15.77
C LEU A 120 -14.28 4.28 15.81
N MET A 121 -14.90 4.10 14.64
CA MET A 121 -16.33 3.78 14.56
C MET A 121 -16.66 2.42 15.18
N ARG A 122 -15.74 1.46 15.10
CA ARG A 122 -15.91 0.13 15.71
C ARG A 122 -15.69 0.08 17.22
N ILE A 123 -14.69 0.81 17.71
CA ILE A 123 -14.28 0.78 19.13
C ILE A 123 -15.02 1.82 19.97
N LYS A 124 -15.33 2.98 19.40
CA LYS A 124 -16.06 4.05 20.09
C LYS A 124 -17.51 4.09 19.62
N ALA A 125 -17.78 4.83 18.54
CA ALA A 125 -19.13 5.03 18.04
C ALA A 125 -19.14 5.52 16.59
N VAL A 126 -20.20 5.17 15.87
CA VAL A 126 -20.51 5.80 14.58
C VAL A 126 -21.06 7.20 14.84
N THR A 127 -20.42 8.23 14.27
CA THR A 127 -20.88 9.62 14.37
C THR A 127 -20.96 10.23 12.97
N GLY A 128 -21.83 11.23 12.79
CA GLY A 128 -21.96 11.93 11.50
C GLY A 128 -20.63 12.52 11.02
N ALA A 129 -19.84 13.09 11.93
CA ALA A 129 -18.52 13.62 11.63
C ALA A 129 -17.54 12.53 11.14
N ARG A 130 -17.49 11.36 11.81
CA ARG A 130 -16.62 10.25 11.39
C ARG A 130 -17.04 9.67 10.04
N LEU A 131 -18.34 9.58 9.78
CA LEU A 131 -18.86 9.16 8.48
C LEU A 131 -18.47 10.17 7.39
N ALA A 132 -18.63 11.47 7.65
CA ALA A 132 -18.26 12.52 6.71
C ALA A 132 -16.76 12.51 6.39
N PHE A 133 -15.89 12.43 7.41
CA PHE A 133 -14.45 12.32 7.20
C PHE A 133 -14.06 11.01 6.50
N CYS A 134 -14.67 9.88 6.86
CA CYS A 134 -14.43 8.61 6.17
C CYS A 134 -14.81 8.70 4.69
N ALA A 135 -15.97 9.28 4.36
CA ALA A 135 -16.39 9.48 2.97
C ALA A 135 -15.44 10.43 2.22
N LEU A 136 -14.99 11.51 2.87
CA LEU A 136 -14.03 12.46 2.31
C LEU A 136 -12.67 11.79 2.01
N PHE A 137 -12.16 10.96 2.92
CA PHE A 137 -10.90 10.24 2.72
C PHE A 137 -11.03 9.13 1.68
N LEU A 138 -12.18 8.47 1.59
CA LEU A 138 -12.48 7.54 0.50
C LEU A 138 -12.45 8.25 -0.86
N ALA A 139 -13.07 9.42 -0.98
CA ALA A 139 -13.01 10.22 -2.20
C ALA A 139 -11.57 10.63 -2.55
N GLY A 140 -10.79 11.06 -1.55
CA GLY A 140 -9.36 11.34 -1.74
C GLY A 140 -8.55 10.11 -2.16
N GLY A 141 -8.85 8.93 -1.62
CA GLY A 141 -8.25 7.66 -2.04
C GLY A 141 -8.60 7.27 -3.48
N VAL A 142 -9.83 7.54 -3.94
CA VAL A 142 -10.22 7.36 -5.33
C VAL A 142 -9.40 8.26 -6.26
N LEU A 143 -9.20 9.53 -5.90
CA LEU A 143 -8.36 10.46 -6.66
C LEU A 143 -6.89 10.01 -6.70
N GLN A 144 -6.36 9.52 -5.58
CA GLN A 144 -5.01 8.96 -5.51
C GLN A 144 -4.84 7.76 -6.46
N ILE A 145 -5.82 6.85 -6.47
CA ILE A 145 -5.81 5.67 -7.35
C ILE A 145 -5.92 6.10 -8.81
N ALA A 146 -6.79 7.07 -9.13
CA ALA A 146 -6.92 7.59 -10.48
C ALA A 146 -5.60 8.18 -10.99
N SER A 147 -4.93 9.01 -10.17
CA SER A 147 -3.60 9.53 -10.49
C SER A 147 -2.56 8.41 -10.68
N SER A 148 -2.60 7.37 -9.84
CA SER A 148 -1.69 6.22 -9.97
C SER A 148 -1.90 5.48 -11.30
N VAL A 149 -3.14 5.37 -11.77
CA VAL A 149 -3.48 4.83 -13.10
C VAL A 149 -2.90 5.72 -14.20
N ASP A 150 -3.07 7.04 -14.13
CA ASP A 150 -2.51 7.98 -15.11
C ASP A 150 -0.99 7.83 -15.24
N VAL A 151 -0.28 7.78 -14.11
CA VAL A 151 1.17 7.59 -14.08
C VAL A 151 1.56 6.26 -14.73
N HIS A 152 0.80 5.19 -14.50
CA HIS A 152 1.04 3.90 -15.14
C HIS A 152 0.77 3.93 -16.65
N ILE A 153 -0.29 4.61 -17.10
CA ILE A 153 -0.58 4.81 -18.53
C ILE A 153 0.61 5.48 -19.21
N LEU A 154 1.15 6.55 -18.60
CA LEU A 154 2.31 7.27 -19.13
C LEU A 154 3.57 6.40 -19.20
N LYS A 155 3.84 5.59 -18.16
CA LYS A 155 5.01 4.72 -18.10
C LYS A 155 4.96 3.55 -19.08
N VAL A 156 3.77 2.95 -19.24
CA VAL A 156 3.58 1.76 -20.06
C VAL A 156 3.24 2.12 -21.51
N GLY A 157 2.79 3.35 -21.77
CA GLY A 157 2.36 3.81 -23.09
C GLY A 157 1.10 3.11 -23.57
N ARG A 158 0.23 2.69 -22.64
CA ARG A 158 -1.00 1.93 -22.94
C ARG A 158 -2.15 2.43 -22.09
N ASP A 159 -3.29 2.67 -22.74
CA ASP A 159 -4.52 3.02 -22.05
C ASP A 159 -4.93 1.91 -21.07
N MET A 160 -5.31 2.34 -19.87
CA MET A 160 -5.77 1.45 -18.80
C MET A 160 -7.09 1.98 -18.24
N PRO A 161 -8.07 1.10 -17.95
CA PRO A 161 -9.32 1.53 -17.35
C PRO A 161 -9.11 1.91 -15.88
N PHE A 162 -9.67 3.05 -15.47
CA PHE A 162 -9.66 3.51 -14.07
C PHE A 162 -10.60 2.70 -13.16
N ALA A 163 -11.69 2.18 -13.71
CA ALA A 163 -12.75 1.57 -12.92
C ALA A 163 -12.31 0.31 -12.14
N PRO A 164 -11.58 -0.66 -12.71
CA PRO A 164 -11.20 -1.87 -11.98
C PRO A 164 -10.44 -1.62 -10.67
N PRO A 165 -9.33 -0.84 -10.62
CA PRO A 165 -8.63 -0.62 -9.35
C PRO A 165 -9.48 0.15 -8.33
N ILE A 166 -10.27 1.12 -8.77
CA ILE A 166 -11.19 1.88 -7.90
C ILE A 166 -12.26 0.94 -7.30
N LEU A 167 -12.87 0.09 -8.10
CA LEU A 167 -13.89 -0.86 -7.64
C LEU A 167 -13.30 -1.89 -6.68
N ILE A 168 -12.13 -2.44 -6.99
CA ILE A 168 -11.41 -3.36 -6.09
C ILE A 168 -11.15 -2.69 -4.75
N PHE A 169 -10.68 -1.44 -4.75
CA PHE A 169 -10.47 -0.67 -3.53
C PHE A 169 -11.76 -0.47 -2.73
N LEU A 170 -12.82 0.05 -3.35
CA LEU A 170 -14.08 0.35 -2.66
C LEU A 170 -14.75 -0.92 -2.12
N ILE A 171 -14.76 -1.99 -2.91
CA ILE A 171 -15.27 -3.31 -2.48
C ILE A 171 -14.42 -3.84 -1.33
N GLY A 172 -13.09 -3.74 -1.43
CA GLY A 172 -12.16 -4.14 -0.36
C GLY A 172 -12.43 -3.41 0.95
N ILE A 173 -12.63 -2.09 0.91
CA ILE A 173 -12.99 -1.31 2.10
C ILE A 173 -14.37 -1.68 2.63
N ALA A 174 -15.36 -1.89 1.76
CA ALA A 174 -16.69 -2.31 2.18
C ALA A 174 -16.67 -3.69 2.86
N LEU A 175 -15.93 -4.65 2.30
CA LEU A 175 -15.71 -5.98 2.89
C LEU A 175 -14.96 -5.89 4.22
N MET A 176 -13.94 -5.04 4.30
CA MET A 176 -13.22 -4.78 5.56
C MET A 176 -14.17 -4.20 6.62
N ALA A 177 -14.96 -3.18 6.29
CA ALA A 177 -15.93 -2.59 7.19
C ALA A 177 -17.01 -3.59 7.64
N TRP A 178 -17.46 -4.46 6.73
CA TRP A 178 -18.37 -5.56 7.07
C TRP A 178 -17.70 -6.58 7.99
N SER A 179 -16.45 -6.97 7.72
CA SER A 179 -15.73 -7.96 8.52
C SER A 179 -15.65 -7.59 10.01
N LEU A 180 -15.64 -6.30 10.34
CA LEU A 180 -15.65 -5.80 11.73
C LEU A 180 -16.93 -6.15 12.51
N ARG A 181 -17.99 -6.59 11.83
CA ARG A 181 -19.26 -7.07 12.40
C ARG A 181 -19.38 -8.58 12.49
N LEU A 182 -18.46 -9.31 11.86
CA LEU A 182 -18.49 -10.78 11.85
C LEU A 182 -17.83 -11.32 13.12
N ASP A 183 -18.43 -12.36 13.72
CA ASP A 183 -17.79 -13.13 14.76
C ASP A 183 -16.94 -14.24 14.13
N LEU A 184 -15.66 -13.93 13.89
CA LEU A 184 -14.69 -14.86 13.31
C LEU A 184 -13.95 -15.61 14.43
N SER A 185 -14.69 -16.45 15.16
CA SER A 185 -14.17 -17.22 16.29
C SER A 185 -13.11 -18.27 15.91
N TRP A 186 -13.06 -18.67 14.64
CA TRP A 186 -12.04 -19.61 14.15
C TRP A 186 -10.68 -18.93 13.97
N SER A 187 -9.70 -19.38 14.77
CA SER A 187 -8.31 -18.87 14.72
C SER A 187 -7.63 -19.02 13.35
N GLY A 188 -8.14 -19.90 12.48
CA GLY A 188 -7.62 -20.07 11.12
C GLY A 188 -7.83 -18.85 10.24
N TRP A 189 -8.88 -18.05 10.42
CA TRP A 189 -9.07 -16.79 9.67
C TRP A 189 -7.93 -15.82 9.91
N ARG A 190 -7.50 -15.70 11.16
CA ARG A 190 -6.33 -14.90 11.53
C ARG A 190 -5.05 -15.45 10.88
N ARG A 191 -4.87 -16.77 10.85
CA ARG A 191 -3.69 -17.39 10.21
C ARG A 191 -3.67 -17.13 8.72
N ILE A 192 -4.79 -17.32 8.02
CA ILE A 192 -4.91 -17.02 6.59
C ILE A 192 -4.60 -15.53 6.33
N GLY A 193 -5.18 -14.62 7.13
CA GLY A 193 -4.89 -13.19 7.04
C GLY A 193 -3.43 -12.83 7.32
N LEU A 194 -2.71 -13.57 8.17
CA LEU A 194 -1.28 -13.35 8.39
C LEU A 194 -0.41 -13.88 7.24
N LEU A 195 -0.90 -14.86 6.47
CA LEU A 195 -0.20 -15.41 5.31
C LEU A 195 -0.27 -14.49 4.07
N THR A 196 -1.25 -13.59 4.01
CA THR A 196 -1.37 -12.65 2.89
C THR A 196 -0.21 -11.64 2.85
N TYR A 197 0.39 -11.31 3.99
CA TYR A 197 1.48 -10.33 4.05
C TYR A 197 2.79 -10.85 3.44
N PRO A 198 3.31 -12.06 3.77
CA PRO A 198 4.41 -12.66 3.02
C PRO A 198 4.12 -12.84 1.53
N LEU A 199 2.89 -13.21 1.18
CA LEU A 199 2.48 -13.35 -0.22
C LEU A 199 2.55 -12.00 -0.96
N TYR A 200 2.03 -10.94 -0.34
CA TYR A 200 2.14 -9.57 -0.84
C TYR A 200 3.61 -9.15 -1.04
N LEU A 201 4.52 -9.47 -0.13
CA LEU A 201 5.93 -9.09 -0.31
C LEU A 201 6.69 -9.87 -1.40
N LEU A 202 6.13 -10.98 -1.87
CA LEU A 202 6.75 -11.83 -2.90
C LEU A 202 6.07 -11.69 -4.28
N HIS A 203 4.88 -11.12 -4.36
CA HIS A 203 4.03 -11.24 -5.55
C HIS A 203 4.60 -10.58 -6.81
N ASP A 204 5.41 -9.53 -6.70
CA ASP A 204 5.88 -8.77 -7.88
C ASP A 204 7.03 -9.49 -8.59
N VAL A 205 8.25 -9.42 -8.06
CA VAL A 205 9.41 -10.05 -8.73
C VAL A 205 9.31 -11.58 -8.78
N VAL A 206 8.90 -12.23 -7.68
CA VAL A 206 8.80 -13.71 -7.66
C VAL A 206 7.61 -14.19 -8.47
N GLY A 207 6.48 -13.49 -8.42
CA GLY A 207 5.32 -13.81 -9.26
C GLY A 207 5.63 -13.66 -10.75
N ALA A 208 6.28 -12.56 -11.16
CA ALA A 208 6.70 -12.36 -12.54
C ALA A 208 7.69 -13.44 -13.02
N ALA A 209 8.64 -13.83 -12.18
CA ALA A 209 9.57 -14.92 -12.47
C ALA A 209 8.83 -16.26 -12.67
N LEU A 210 7.90 -16.61 -11.78
CA LEU A 210 7.09 -17.82 -11.87
C LEU A 210 6.21 -17.82 -13.13
N LEU A 211 5.54 -16.71 -13.42
CA LEU A 211 4.77 -16.51 -14.66
C LEU A 211 5.64 -16.78 -15.89
N GLY A 212 6.84 -16.19 -15.93
CA GLY A 212 7.79 -16.40 -17.03
C GLY A 212 8.20 -17.86 -17.19
N ILE A 213 8.41 -18.59 -16.09
CA ILE A 213 8.73 -20.02 -16.12
C ILE A 213 7.54 -20.83 -16.66
N LEU A 214 6.33 -20.58 -16.18
CA LEU A 214 5.13 -21.30 -16.60
C LEU A 214 4.83 -21.09 -18.09
N VAL A 215 4.93 -19.84 -18.57
CA VAL A 215 4.76 -19.53 -20.00
C VAL A 215 5.82 -20.22 -20.86
N ARG A 216 7.09 -20.24 -20.42
CA ARG A 216 8.18 -20.96 -21.11
C ARG A 216 7.98 -22.47 -21.09
N ALA A 217 7.30 -23.01 -20.08
CA ALA A 217 6.92 -24.42 -19.99
C ALA A 217 5.70 -24.77 -20.87
N GLY A 218 5.15 -23.81 -21.62
CA GLY A 218 4.05 -24.03 -22.55
C GLY A 218 2.66 -23.87 -21.95
N LEU A 219 2.54 -23.39 -20.71
CA LEU A 219 1.23 -23.03 -20.16
C LEU A 219 0.70 -21.76 -20.86
N PRO A 220 -0.56 -21.78 -21.33
CA PRO A 220 -1.17 -20.59 -21.90
C PRO A 220 -1.20 -19.46 -20.88
N HIS A 221 -0.94 -18.23 -21.33
CA HIS A 221 -0.80 -17.05 -20.48
C HIS A 221 -1.99 -16.83 -19.51
N LEU A 222 -3.21 -17.21 -19.92
CA LEU A 222 -4.40 -17.10 -19.07
C LEU A 222 -4.40 -18.10 -17.90
N PHE A 223 -3.85 -19.29 -18.10
CA PHE A 223 -3.68 -20.29 -17.04
C PHE A 223 -2.46 -20.04 -16.18
N SER A 224 -1.45 -19.32 -16.68
CA SER A 224 -0.33 -18.89 -15.84
C SER A 224 -0.69 -17.72 -14.92
N MET A 225 -1.73 -16.93 -15.27
CA MET A 225 -2.22 -15.80 -14.46
C MET A 225 -3.26 -16.18 -13.37
N ALA A 226 -3.73 -17.44 -13.35
CA ALA A 226 -4.70 -17.95 -12.38
C ALA A 226 -4.02 -18.59 -11.17
#